data_AF-A0A0A9WZ51-F1
#
_entry.id   AF-A0A0A9WZ51-F1
#
_cell.length_a   1.000
_cell.length_b   1.000
_cell.length_c   1.000
_cell.angle_alpha   90.00
_cell.angle_beta   90.00
_cell.angle_gamma   90.00
#
_symmetry.space_group_name_H-M   'P 1'
#
loop_
_entity.id
_entity.type
_entity.pdbx_description
1 polymer ?
#
loop_
_entity_poly.entity_id
_entity_poly.type
_entity_poly.pdbx_seq_one_letter_code
_entity_poly.pdbx_strand_id
1 'polypeptide(L)'
;EVTNVLKLGDKFCDNIDGKSIPTMDLLADVEYILDNTEGENSEKMSTRCDLVNLITNEKVRDRNHQSNNVFNHNAPYTVRDKRTTIRFLKEHPQLIITRADKGAVTVVMDRIDYEDRLQALLNDQKVYNPLNADPSRKYEKEANNLVDRLFKEKVTNLTQKLSLKCYTCVAPRIYGLPK
;
A
#
# COMPACT_ATOMS: atom_id res chain seq x y z
N GLU A 1 -3.28 -1.53 25.06
CA GLU A 1 -2.44 -1.14 23.90
C GLU A 1 -3.05 -1.66 22.59
N VAL A 2 -3.04 -2.97 22.33
CA VAL A 2 -3.54 -3.60 21.07
C VAL A 2 -4.97 -3.20 20.70
N THR A 3 -5.91 -3.32 21.63
CA THR A 3 -7.33 -3.01 21.38
C THR A 3 -7.57 -1.53 21.04
N ASN A 4 -6.76 -0.61 21.61
CA ASN A 4 -6.92 0.83 21.38
C ASN A 4 -6.50 1.19 19.95
N VAL A 5 -5.49 0.51 19.40
CA VAL A 5 -5.05 0.70 18.01
C VAL A 5 -6.06 0.09 17.04
N LEU A 6 -6.52 -1.14 17.29
CA LEU A 6 -7.42 -1.85 16.36
C LEU A 6 -8.82 -1.21 16.24
N LYS A 7 -9.31 -0.57 17.32
CA LYS A 7 -10.61 0.13 17.36
C LYS A 7 -10.73 1.29 16.38
N LEU A 8 -9.61 1.87 15.95
CA LEU A 8 -9.60 3.08 15.15
C LEU A 8 -9.93 2.81 13.68
N GLY A 9 -9.75 1.56 13.24
CA GLY A 9 -10.03 1.17 11.86
C GLY A 9 -8.95 1.59 10.89
N ASP A 10 -9.19 1.24 9.63
CA ASP A 10 -8.17 1.30 8.58
C ASP A 10 -7.73 2.73 8.20
N LYS A 11 -8.54 3.73 8.54
CA LYS A 11 -8.22 5.15 8.29
C LYS A 11 -7.03 5.67 9.11
N PHE A 12 -6.59 4.91 10.11
CA PHE A 12 -5.46 5.24 10.99
C PHE A 12 -4.24 4.33 10.71
N CYS A 13 -4.28 3.54 9.65
CA CYS A 13 -3.16 2.77 9.14
C CYS A 13 -2.21 3.68 8.33
N ASP A 14 -1.55 4.65 8.96
CA ASP A 14 -0.49 5.40 8.27
C ASP A 14 0.66 4.45 7.89
N ASN A 15 1.26 4.66 6.71
CA ASN A 15 2.46 3.96 6.27
C ASN A 15 3.58 4.12 7.31
N ILE A 16 3.95 3.00 7.96
CA ILE A 16 5.08 2.96 8.92
C ILE A 16 6.41 2.98 8.17
N ASP A 17 6.37 2.73 6.86
CA ASP A 17 7.46 3.07 5.97
C ASP A 17 7.45 4.59 5.82
N GLY A 18 7.88 5.28 6.88
CA GLY A 18 8.38 6.64 6.77
C GLY A 18 9.31 6.61 5.57
N LYS A 19 8.93 7.31 4.51
CA LYS A 19 9.66 7.29 3.24
C LYS A 19 11.12 7.51 3.57
N SER A 20 11.91 6.44 3.53
CA SER A 20 13.35 6.55 3.72
C SER A 20 13.80 7.55 2.67
N ILE A 21 14.47 8.63 3.10
CA ILE A 21 15.10 9.56 2.16
C ILE A 21 15.87 8.69 1.16
N PRO A 22 15.61 8.81 -0.15
CA PRO A 22 16.24 7.98 -1.17
C PRO A 22 17.71 8.37 -1.29
N THR A 23 18.49 7.87 -0.32
CA THR A 23 19.85 8.34 -0.06
C THR A 23 20.76 8.03 -1.25
N MET A 24 20.52 6.90 -1.90
CA MET A 24 21.28 6.46 -3.07
C MET A 24 21.03 7.35 -4.29
N ASP A 25 19.77 7.75 -4.51
CA ASP A 25 19.41 8.61 -5.64
C ASP A 25 20.00 10.01 -5.45
N LEU A 26 19.87 10.57 -4.23
CA LEU A 26 20.48 11.87 -3.89
C LEU A 26 22.00 11.85 -4.04
N LEU A 27 22.66 10.76 -3.61
CA LEU A 27 24.11 10.61 -3.74
C LEU A 27 24.53 10.54 -5.21
N ALA A 28 23.79 9.78 -6.03
CA ALA A 28 24.06 9.64 -7.45
C ALA A 28 23.89 10.99 -8.18
N ASP A 29 22.83 11.73 -7.88
CA ASP A 29 22.57 13.05 -8.48
C ASP A 29 23.68 14.05 -8.13
N VAL A 30 24.12 14.09 -6.88
CA VAL A 30 25.16 15.04 -6.47
C VAL A 30 26.54 14.63 -6.99
N GLU A 31 26.88 13.34 -6.99
CA GLU A 31 28.14 12.89 -7.60
C GLU A 31 28.16 13.17 -9.10
N TYR A 32 27.04 13.01 -9.79
CA TYR A 32 26.92 13.37 -11.20
C TYR A 32 27.16 14.88 -11.42
N ILE A 33 26.63 15.74 -10.55
CA ILE A 33 26.87 17.19 -10.62
C ILE A 33 28.34 17.52 -10.32
N LEU A 34 28.94 16.88 -9.32
CA LEU A 34 30.34 17.10 -8.94
C LEU A 34 31.32 16.62 -10.03
N ASP A 35 30.99 15.56 -10.77
CA ASP A 35 31.83 15.07 -11.86
C ASP A 35 31.81 16.04 -13.06
N ASN A 36 30.65 16.65 -13.33
CA ASN A 36 30.45 17.59 -14.44
C ASN A 36 30.80 19.06 -14.13
N THR A 37 31.21 19.38 -12.90
CA THR A 37 31.61 20.75 -12.52
C THR A 37 33.13 20.92 -12.61
N GLU A 38 33.57 22.04 -13.21
CA GLU A 38 34.98 22.44 -13.18
C GLU A 38 35.28 23.04 -11.80
N GLY A 39 36.03 22.31 -10.98
CA GLY A 39 36.39 22.72 -9.62
C GLY A 39 37.55 21.88 -9.09
N GLU A 40 38.31 22.43 -8.14
CA GLU A 40 39.43 21.71 -7.54
C GLU A 40 38.94 20.50 -6.74
N ASN A 41 39.69 19.39 -6.76
CA ASN A 41 39.32 18.17 -6.03
C ASN A 41 39.10 18.41 -4.52
N SER A 42 39.74 19.44 -3.95
CA SER A 42 39.56 19.87 -2.57
C SER A 42 38.15 20.42 -2.29
N GLU A 43 37.59 21.23 -3.19
CA GLU A 43 36.25 21.80 -3.07
C GLU A 43 35.16 20.74 -3.28
N LYS A 44 35.40 19.82 -4.23
CA LYS A 44 34.55 18.63 -4.44
C LYS A 44 34.55 17.71 -3.21
N MET A 45 35.69 17.60 -2.52
CA MET A 45 35.78 16.83 -1.26
C MET A 45 35.04 17.53 -0.12
N SER A 46 35.13 18.87 -0.02
CA SER A 46 34.41 19.63 1.00
C SER A 46 32.90 19.46 0.87
N THR A 47 32.38 19.57 -0.35
CA THR A 47 30.94 19.39 -0.63
C THR A 47 30.47 17.95 -0.37
N ARG A 48 31.28 16.94 -0.68
CA ARG A 48 31.02 15.54 -0.26
C ARG A 48 30.92 15.40 1.26
N CYS A 49 31.82 16.03 2.01
CA CYS A 49 31.78 16.03 3.48
C CYS A 49 30.51 16.69 4.02
N ASP A 50 30.11 17.84 3.47
CA ASP A 50 28.89 18.55 3.88
C ASP A 50 27.63 17.72 3.62
N LEU A 51 27.57 17.03 2.48
CA LEU A 51 26.47 16.16 2.11
C LEU A 51 26.40 14.92 3.01
N VAL A 52 27.52 14.30 3.35
CA VAL A 52 27.58 13.19 4.32
C VAL A 52 27.11 13.66 5.71
N ASN A 53 27.52 14.84 6.16
CA ASN A 53 27.09 15.42 7.44
C ASN A 53 25.59 15.70 7.44
N LEU A 54 25.03 16.23 6.34
CA LEU A 54 23.59 16.44 6.18
C LEU A 54 22.81 15.12 6.25
N ILE A 55 23.21 14.11 5.47
CA ILE A 55 22.55 12.79 5.44
C ILE A 55 22.63 12.09 6.80
N THR A 56 23.79 12.14 7.45
CA THR A 56 23.97 11.51 8.76
C THR A 56 23.15 12.21 9.83
N ASN A 57 23.10 13.54 9.84
CA ASN A 57 22.26 14.32 10.75
C ASN A 57 20.77 14.07 10.51
N GLU A 58 20.31 14.02 9.26
CA GLU A 58 18.91 13.71 8.92
C GLU A 58 18.56 12.26 9.29
N LYS A 59 19.43 11.28 9.05
CA LYS A 59 19.22 9.89 9.50
C LYS A 59 19.23 9.73 11.02
N VAL A 60 19.97 10.56 11.74
CA VAL A 60 19.96 10.59 13.21
C VAL A 60 18.71 11.31 13.73
N ARG A 61 18.29 12.40 13.07
CA ARG A 61 17.02 13.09 13.34
C ARG A 61 15.82 12.22 13.06
N ASP A 62 15.76 11.48 11.96
CA ASP A 62 14.70 10.52 11.66
C ASP A 62 14.63 9.41 12.71
N ARG A 63 15.79 8.86 13.12
CA ARG A 63 15.85 7.86 14.21
C ARG A 63 15.38 8.44 15.55
N ASN A 64 15.72 9.70 15.83
CA ASN A 64 15.35 10.39 17.06
C ASN A 64 13.93 10.99 17.04
N HIS A 65 13.36 11.33 15.88
CA HIS A 65 11.97 11.73 15.69
C HIS A 65 11.04 10.51 15.71
N GLN A 66 11.49 9.36 15.20
CA GLN A 66 10.78 8.08 15.40
C GLN A 66 10.80 7.61 16.86
N SER A 67 11.77 8.03 17.68
CA SER A 67 11.82 7.72 19.11
C SER A 67 11.11 8.77 19.97
N ASN A 68 11.18 10.06 19.59
CA ASN A 68 10.62 11.20 20.32
C ASN A 68 9.91 12.16 19.35
N ASN A 69 8.57 12.07 19.34
CA ASN A 69 7.55 13.01 18.86
C ASN A 69 6.77 12.78 17.54
N VAL A 70 5.48 12.48 17.76
CA VAL A 70 4.27 13.11 17.19
C VAL A 70 3.97 12.88 15.70
N PHE A 71 3.34 11.75 15.41
CA PHE A 71 2.32 11.70 14.37
C PHE A 71 0.99 12.17 14.98
N ASN A 72 0.42 13.26 14.44
CA ASN A 72 -0.84 13.90 14.82
C ASN A 72 -1.05 14.13 16.33
N HIS A 73 -1.07 15.39 16.77
CA HIS A 73 -1.46 15.78 18.14
C HIS A 73 -2.89 15.30 18.54
N ASN A 74 -3.65 14.74 17.59
CA ASN A 74 -4.99 14.19 17.75
C ASN A 74 -5.07 12.67 17.52
N ALA A 75 -3.96 11.95 17.34
CA ALA A 75 -3.99 10.50 17.18
C ALA A 75 -4.19 9.83 18.57
N PRO A 76 -5.23 9.01 18.75
CA PRO A 76 -5.56 8.40 20.05
C PRO A 76 -4.66 7.20 20.43
N TYR A 77 -3.47 7.07 19.83
CA TYR A 77 -2.51 5.98 20.05
C TYR A 77 -1.08 6.44 19.84
N THR A 78 -0.13 5.80 20.51
CA THR A 78 1.30 6.09 20.37
C THR A 78 1.98 5.18 19.34
N VAL A 79 3.16 5.58 18.85
CA VAL A 79 4.02 4.72 17.98
C VAL A 79 4.37 3.40 18.68
N ARG A 80 4.54 3.44 20.01
CA ARG A 80 4.77 2.24 20.84
C ARG A 80 3.56 1.30 20.78
N ASP A 81 2.34 1.81 20.94
CA ASP A 81 1.12 0.99 20.88
C ASP A 81 0.99 0.27 19.54
N LYS A 82 1.32 0.96 18.43
CA LYS A 82 1.30 0.37 17.09
C LYS A 82 2.35 -0.74 16.94
N ARG A 83 3.58 -0.51 17.41
CA ARG A 83 4.64 -1.54 17.38
C ARG A 83 4.27 -2.76 18.23
N THR A 84 3.72 -2.55 19.42
CA THR A 84 3.20 -3.65 20.26
C THR A 84 2.10 -4.41 19.54
N THR A 85 1.16 -3.71 18.91
CA THR A 85 0.05 -4.31 18.14
C THR A 85 0.55 -5.18 17.00
N ILE A 86 1.51 -4.70 16.21
CA ILE A 86 2.08 -5.46 15.09
C ILE A 86 2.82 -6.70 15.60
N ARG A 87 3.59 -6.58 16.68
CA ARG A 87 4.27 -7.74 17.29
C ARG A 87 3.26 -8.77 17.76
N PHE A 88 2.22 -8.34 18.48
CA PHE A 88 1.13 -9.21 18.92
C PHE A 88 0.49 -9.95 17.74
N LEU A 89 0.14 -9.26 16.65
CA LEU A 89 -0.48 -9.90 15.49
C LEU A 89 0.46 -10.90 14.78
N LYS A 90 1.77 -10.66 14.80
CA LYS A 90 2.76 -11.61 14.29
C LYS A 90 2.88 -12.85 15.16
N GLU A 91 2.76 -12.70 16.48
CA GLU A 91 2.77 -13.80 17.45
C GLU A 91 1.47 -14.62 17.44
N HIS A 92 0.37 -14.05 16.92
CA HIS A 92 -0.95 -14.66 16.87
C HIS A 92 -1.51 -14.83 15.43
N PRO A 93 -0.89 -15.68 14.58
CA PRO A 93 -1.31 -15.87 13.18
C PRO A 93 -2.71 -16.51 13.02
N GLN A 94 -3.25 -17.09 14.09
CA GLN A 94 -4.62 -17.59 14.17
C GLN A 94 -5.67 -16.48 14.16
N LEU A 95 -5.30 -15.22 14.42
CA LEU A 95 -6.25 -14.11 14.41
C LEU A 95 -6.33 -13.49 13.00
N ILE A 96 -7.55 -13.28 12.53
CA ILE A 96 -7.84 -12.48 11.34
C ILE A 96 -8.43 -11.15 11.75
N ILE A 97 -7.90 -10.09 11.12
CA ILE A 97 -8.45 -8.75 11.18
C ILE A 97 -9.22 -8.50 9.88
N THR A 98 -10.50 -8.19 9.99
CA THR A 98 -11.34 -7.84 8.85
C THR A 98 -12.19 -6.60 9.17
N ARG A 99 -12.75 -5.97 8.14
CA ARG A 99 -13.70 -4.87 8.32
C ARG A 99 -15.08 -5.45 8.65
N ALA A 100 -15.81 -4.80 9.56
CA ALA A 100 -17.22 -5.12 9.77
C ALA A 100 -18.05 -4.78 8.53
N ASP A 101 -19.16 -5.49 8.32
CA ASP A 101 -20.15 -5.15 7.29
C ASP A 101 -20.79 -3.76 7.53
N LYS A 102 -20.96 -3.40 8.81
CA LYS A 102 -21.59 -2.15 9.25
C LYS A 102 -20.74 -1.40 10.26
N GLY A 103 -20.67 -0.08 10.08
CA GLY A 103 -19.80 0.78 10.87
C GLY A 103 -18.34 0.68 10.40
N ALA A 104 -17.58 1.76 10.53
CA ALA A 104 -16.15 1.78 10.22
C ALA A 104 -15.34 1.05 11.32
N VAL A 105 -15.75 -0.16 11.67
CA VAL A 105 -15.24 -0.93 12.80
C VAL A 105 -14.39 -2.10 12.28
N THR A 106 -13.32 -2.37 13.01
CA THR A 106 -12.45 -3.53 12.80
C THR A 106 -12.97 -4.70 13.64
N VAL A 107 -13.09 -5.88 13.03
CA VAL A 107 -13.40 -7.13 13.72
C VAL A 107 -12.15 -8.00 13.80
N VAL A 108 -11.90 -8.53 14.99
CA VAL A 108 -10.90 -9.56 15.23
C VAL A 108 -11.64 -10.87 15.45
N MET A 109 -11.28 -11.91 14.71
CA MET A 109 -11.86 -13.25 14.86
C MET A 109 -10.81 -14.33 14.66
N ASP A 110 -11.17 -15.55 15.03
CA ASP A 110 -10.34 -16.70 14.71
C ASP A 110 -10.35 -16.97 13.19
N ARG A 111 -9.20 -17.36 12.67
CA ARG A 111 -9.00 -17.72 11.27
C ARG A 111 -9.87 -18.89 10.86
N ILE A 112 -10.00 -19.90 11.72
CA ILE A 112 -10.78 -21.11 11.43
C ILE A 112 -12.25 -20.70 11.27
N ASP A 113 -12.78 -19.92 12.22
CA ASP A 113 -14.16 -19.41 12.16
C ASP A 113 -14.41 -18.57 10.90
N TYR A 114 -13.43 -17.75 10.49
CA TYR A 114 -13.51 -16.96 9.27
C TYR A 114 -13.56 -17.84 8.01
N GLU A 115 -12.66 -18.82 7.92
CA GLU A 115 -12.56 -19.75 6.80
C GLU A 115 -13.83 -20.61 6.68
N ASP A 116 -14.35 -21.13 7.80
CA ASP A 116 -15.57 -21.92 7.85
C ASP A 116 -16.79 -21.12 7.39
N ARG A 117 -16.92 -19.85 7.82
CA ARG A 117 -17.99 -18.96 7.35
C ARG A 117 -17.87 -18.67 5.86
N LEU A 118 -16.67 -18.47 5.36
CA LEU A 118 -16.44 -18.21 3.93
C LEU A 118 -16.75 -19.44 3.08
N GLN A 119 -16.36 -20.63 3.54
CA GLN A 119 -16.71 -21.91 2.89
C GLN A 119 -18.22 -22.14 2.90
N ALA A 120 -18.90 -21.90 4.02
CA ALA A 120 -20.35 -22.00 4.09
C ALA A 120 -21.05 -21.05 3.10
N LEU A 121 -20.52 -19.84 2.91
CA LEU A 121 -21.04 -18.88 1.93
C LEU A 121 -20.81 -19.35 0.49
N LEU A 122 -19.58 -19.80 0.17
CA LEU A 122 -19.21 -20.21 -1.19
C LEU A 122 -19.82 -21.54 -1.62
N ASN A 123 -20.15 -22.41 -0.67
CA ASN A 123 -20.81 -23.69 -0.93
C ASN A 123 -22.31 -23.54 -1.24
N ASP A 124 -22.89 -22.35 -1.11
CA ASP A 124 -24.25 -22.09 -1.53
C ASP A 124 -24.37 -22.06 -3.06
N GLN A 125 -24.69 -23.23 -3.63
CA GLN A 125 -24.88 -23.42 -5.07
C GLN A 125 -26.09 -22.65 -5.65
N LYS A 126 -26.96 -22.08 -4.81
CA LYS A 126 -28.03 -21.20 -5.29
C LYS A 126 -27.49 -19.82 -5.68
N VAL A 127 -26.39 -19.39 -5.07
CA VAL A 127 -25.82 -18.04 -5.23
C VAL A 127 -24.51 -18.08 -6.02
N TYR A 128 -23.64 -19.05 -5.76
CA TYR A 128 -22.30 -19.13 -6.35
C TYR A 128 -22.12 -20.39 -7.20
N ASN A 129 -21.35 -20.25 -8.28
CA ASN A 129 -20.95 -21.35 -9.15
C ASN A 129 -19.43 -21.37 -9.31
N PRO A 130 -18.79 -22.56 -9.25
CA PRO A 130 -17.35 -22.67 -9.43
C PRO A 130 -16.95 -22.31 -10.87
N LEU A 131 -15.85 -21.58 -11.01
CA LEU A 131 -15.23 -21.22 -12.28
C LEU A 131 -13.92 -22.00 -12.43
N ASN A 132 -13.69 -22.56 -13.62
CA ASN A 132 -12.47 -23.33 -13.90
C ASN A 132 -11.22 -22.44 -14.03
N ALA A 133 -11.40 -21.18 -14.42
CA ALA A 133 -10.33 -20.21 -14.59
C ALA A 133 -10.86 -18.78 -14.46
N ASP A 134 -9.98 -17.83 -14.13
CA ASP A 134 -10.31 -16.41 -14.07
C ASP A 134 -10.67 -15.86 -15.47
N PRO A 135 -11.92 -15.42 -15.70
CA PRO A 135 -12.35 -14.92 -17.00
C PRO A 135 -11.95 -13.45 -17.24
N SER A 136 -11.30 -12.76 -16.30
CA SER A 136 -11.00 -11.32 -16.38
C SER A 136 -10.24 -10.96 -17.66
N ARG A 137 -9.21 -11.71 -18.04
CA ARG A 137 -8.45 -11.49 -19.28
C ARG A 137 -9.30 -11.66 -20.54
N LYS A 138 -10.25 -12.59 -20.53
CA LYS A 138 -11.16 -12.82 -21.65
C LYS A 138 -12.04 -11.59 -21.83
N TYR A 139 -12.66 -11.11 -20.75
CA TYR A 139 -13.52 -9.94 -20.79
C TYR A 139 -12.75 -8.66 -21.11
N GLU A 140 -11.53 -8.50 -20.60
CA GLU A 140 -10.64 -7.39 -20.96
C GLU A 140 -10.39 -7.35 -22.47
N LYS A 141 -10.04 -8.50 -23.06
CA LYS A 141 -9.82 -8.61 -24.50
C LYS A 141 -11.09 -8.30 -25.30
N GLU A 142 -12.24 -8.84 -24.89
CA GLU A 142 -13.52 -8.58 -25.55
C GLU A 142 -13.92 -7.10 -25.49
N ALA A 143 -13.76 -6.46 -24.34
CA ALA A 143 -14.00 -5.03 -24.15
C ALA A 143 -13.06 -4.17 -25.01
N ASN A 144 -11.75 -4.46 -25.00
CA ASN A 144 -10.77 -3.73 -25.81
C ASN A 144 -11.02 -3.90 -27.32
N ASN A 145 -11.43 -5.09 -27.75
CA ASN A 145 -11.82 -5.35 -29.13
C ASN A 145 -13.08 -4.55 -29.54
N LEU A 146 -14.04 -4.39 -28.62
CA LEU A 146 -15.20 -3.53 -28.85
C LEU A 146 -14.77 -2.06 -29.03
N VAL A 147 -13.88 -1.56 -28.16
CA VAL A 147 -13.33 -0.20 -28.27
C VAL A 147 -12.56 -0.01 -29.58
N ASP A 148 -11.79 -1.00 -30.03
CA ASP A 148 -11.08 -0.94 -31.32
C ASP A 148 -12.04 -0.92 -32.51
N ARG A 149 -13.17 -1.63 -32.45
CA ARG A 149 -14.22 -1.56 -33.48
C ARG A 149 -14.88 -0.18 -33.54
N LEU A 150 -15.27 0.37 -32.39
CA LEU A 150 -15.88 1.71 -32.32
C LEU A 150 -14.96 2.79 -32.89
N PHE A 151 -13.65 2.67 -32.66
CA PHE A 151 -12.67 3.58 -33.25
C PHE A 151 -12.57 3.42 -34.78
N LYS A 152 -12.58 2.18 -35.28
CA LYS A 152 -12.57 1.92 -36.74
C LYS A 152 -13.81 2.47 -37.44
N GLU A 153 -14.97 2.38 -36.78
CA GLU A 153 -16.24 2.92 -37.24
C GLU A 153 -16.34 4.46 -37.09
N LYS A 154 -15.27 5.12 -36.62
CA LYS A 154 -15.19 6.57 -36.36
C LYS A 154 -16.26 7.08 -35.38
N VAL A 155 -16.78 6.21 -34.53
CA VAL A 155 -17.74 6.57 -33.46
C VAL A 155 -17.01 7.25 -32.31
N THR A 156 -15.75 6.86 -32.05
CA THR A 156 -14.91 7.43 -30.99
C THR A 156 -13.64 8.08 -31.54
N ASN A 157 -13.14 9.10 -30.83
CA ASN A 157 -11.86 9.72 -31.12
C ASN A 157 -10.70 8.99 -30.41
N LEU A 158 -9.44 9.35 -30.73
CA LEU A 158 -8.26 8.69 -30.17
C LEU A 158 -8.18 8.82 -28.63
N THR A 159 -8.55 9.99 -28.10
CA THR A 159 -8.55 10.25 -26.65
C THR A 159 -9.56 9.35 -25.93
N GLN A 160 -10.77 9.24 -26.46
CA GLN A 160 -11.83 8.36 -25.94
C GLN A 160 -11.41 6.89 -26.03
N LYS A 161 -10.80 6.49 -27.16
CA LYS A 161 -10.25 5.13 -27.31
C LYS A 161 -9.27 4.79 -26.18
N LEU A 162 -8.31 5.67 -25.92
CA LEU A 162 -7.30 5.44 -24.88
C LEU A 162 -7.92 5.43 -23.48
N SER A 163 -8.90 6.30 -23.21
CA SER A 163 -9.62 6.35 -21.93
C SER A 163 -10.51 5.13 -21.68
N LEU A 164 -11.05 4.51 -22.72
CA LEU A 164 -11.97 3.36 -22.61
C LEU A 164 -11.25 2.02 -22.55
N LYS A 165 -9.99 1.94 -22.98
CA LYS A 165 -9.20 0.70 -22.90
C LYS A 165 -8.75 0.42 -21.46
N CYS A 166 -8.84 -0.84 -21.08
CA CYS A 166 -8.36 -1.33 -19.79
C CYS A 166 -7.30 -2.41 -20.04
N TYR A 167 -6.16 -2.32 -19.33
CA TYR A 167 -5.06 -3.30 -19.42
C TYR A 167 -4.72 -3.93 -18.08
N THR A 168 -5.43 -3.54 -17.03
CA THR A 168 -5.15 -3.90 -15.64
C THR A 168 -6.41 -4.48 -14.99
N CYS A 169 -7.14 -5.34 -15.72
CA CYS A 169 -8.32 -5.98 -15.17
C CYS A 169 -7.91 -7.01 -14.12
N VAL A 170 -8.47 -6.89 -12.91
CA VAL A 170 -8.24 -7.83 -11.79
C VAL A 170 -9.59 -8.33 -11.30
N ALA A 171 -9.72 -9.64 -11.13
CA ALA A 171 -10.92 -10.24 -10.57
C ALA A 171 -11.24 -9.67 -9.18
N PRO A 172 -12.51 -9.35 -8.89
CA PRO A 172 -12.91 -8.90 -7.57
C PRO A 172 -12.62 -9.99 -6.54
N ARG A 173 -12.11 -9.59 -5.38
CA ARG A 173 -11.85 -10.50 -4.26
C ARG A 173 -13.06 -10.52 -3.33
N ILE A 174 -13.47 -11.72 -2.91
CA ILE A 174 -14.49 -11.88 -1.89
C ILE A 174 -13.85 -11.75 -0.50
N TYR A 175 -14.56 -11.08 0.40
CA TYR A 175 -14.22 -10.99 1.80
C TYR A 175 -15.41 -11.50 2.62
N GLY A 176 -15.15 -12.36 3.60
CA GLY A 176 -16.16 -12.83 4.53
C GLY A 176 -16.47 -11.74 5.54
N LEU A 177 -17.32 -10.77 5.18
CA LEU A 177 -17.69 -9.71 6.11
C LEU A 177 -18.49 -10.31 7.28
N PRO A 178 -17.99 -10.22 8.52
CA PRO A 178 -18.76 -10.64 9.68
C PRO A 178 -19.98 -9.75 9.84
N LYS A 179 -21.13 -10.40 10.04
CA LYS A 179 -22.36 -9.78 10.49
C LYS A 179 -22.33 -9.52 11.99
#